data_AF-A0A7C7JYJ0-F1
#
_entry.id   AF-A0A7C7JYJ0-F1
#
_cell.length_a   1.000
_cell.length_b   1.000
_cell.length_c   1.000
_cell.angle_alpha   90.00
_cell.angle_beta   90.00
_cell.angle_gamma   90.00
#
_symmetry.space_group_name_H-M   'P 1'
#
loop_
_entity.id
_entity.type
_entity.pdbx_description
1 polymer ?
#
loop_
_entity_poly.entity_id
_entity_poly.type
_entity_poly.pdbx_seq_one_letter_code
_entity_poly.pdbx_strand_id
1 'polypeptide(L)'
;MSYKTENKTFDNIENLPKNKVGLILGTGKVTKNGNINLYYKYRLQAAFLLWKNNKVDKILISGDNSRKDYDEPSTFKADLVQLGVPETDIYLDYAGFRTLDSV
;
A
#
# COMPACT_ATOMS: atom_id res chain seq x y z
N MET A 1 -7.06 -9.99 -27.50
CA MET A 1 -6.44 -9.25 -26.38
C MET A 1 -7.40 -9.26 -25.22
N SER A 2 -6.97 -9.63 -24.02
CA SER A 2 -7.84 -9.78 -22.84
C SER A 2 -7.81 -8.49 -22.02
N TYR A 3 -8.84 -7.65 -22.16
CA TYR A 3 -8.97 -6.37 -21.44
C TYR A 3 -9.47 -6.57 -20.00
N LYS A 4 -8.73 -7.34 -19.17
CA LYS A 4 -9.18 -7.69 -17.80
C LYS A 4 -9.26 -6.50 -16.83
N THR A 5 -8.64 -5.37 -17.18
CA THR A 5 -8.55 -4.15 -16.37
C THR A 5 -9.39 -2.98 -16.89
N GLU A 6 -10.07 -3.15 -18.03
CA GLU A 6 -10.98 -2.13 -18.56
C GLU A 6 -12.08 -1.83 -17.52
N ASN A 7 -12.30 -0.54 -17.24
CA ASN A 7 -13.22 -0.05 -16.20
C ASN A 7 -12.88 -0.44 -14.74
N LYS A 8 -11.63 -0.83 -14.46
CA LYS A 8 -11.16 -1.15 -13.08
C LYS A 8 -10.06 -0.22 -12.57
N THR A 9 -9.76 0.83 -13.31
CA THR A 9 -8.83 1.89 -12.92
C THR A 9 -9.63 3.15 -12.65
N PHE A 10 -9.39 3.79 -11.51
CA PHE A 10 -10.11 4.96 -11.05
C PHE A 10 -9.12 6.05 -10.68
N ASP A 11 -9.40 7.27 -11.11
CA ASP A 11 -8.66 8.50 -10.82
C ASP A 11 -9.48 9.47 -9.94
N ASN A 12 -10.81 9.37 -9.99
CA ASN A 12 -11.73 10.04 -9.06
C ASN A 12 -12.22 9.06 -7.97
N ILE A 13 -12.07 9.47 -6.71
CA ILE A 13 -12.52 8.72 -5.53
C ILE A 13 -14.03 8.47 -5.50
N GLU A 14 -14.83 9.38 -6.08
CA GLU A 14 -16.29 9.26 -6.13
C GLU A 14 -16.72 8.04 -6.94
N ASN A 15 -16.01 7.76 -8.04
CA ASN A 15 -16.26 6.66 -8.95
C ASN A 15 -15.79 5.30 -8.41
N LEU A 16 -14.94 5.30 -7.37
CA LEU A 16 -14.42 4.07 -6.79
C LEU A 16 -15.50 3.38 -5.93
N PRO A 17 -15.87 2.12 -6.21
CA PRO A 17 -16.76 1.36 -5.33
C PRO A 17 -16.09 1.06 -3.99
N LYS A 18 -16.90 0.91 -2.94
CA LYS A 18 -16.39 0.50 -1.63
C LYS A 18 -15.86 -0.94 -1.68
N ASN A 19 -14.70 -1.16 -1.07
CA ASN A 19 -14.05 -2.46 -0.92
C ASN A 19 -13.73 -2.72 0.55
N LYS A 20 -13.67 -4.00 0.95
CA LYS A 20 -13.30 -4.35 2.35
C LYS A 20 -11.82 -4.09 2.64
N VAL A 21 -10.96 -4.30 1.65
CA VAL A 21 -9.50 -4.21 1.79
C VAL A 21 -8.92 -3.43 0.62
N GLY A 22 -8.02 -2.48 0.91
CA GLY A 22 -7.14 -1.84 -0.06
C GLY A 22 -5.72 -2.39 0.05
N LEU A 23 -5.15 -2.84 -1.06
CA LEU A 23 -3.77 -3.34 -1.12
C LEU A 23 -2.80 -2.22 -1.53
N ILE A 24 -1.77 -1.99 -0.72
CA ILE A 24 -0.63 -1.14 -1.06
C ILE A 24 0.55 -2.05 -1.38
N LEU A 25 1.16 -1.83 -2.54
CA LEU A 25 2.47 -2.42 -2.85
C LEU A 25 3.57 -1.55 -2.22
N GLY A 26 4.40 -2.17 -1.38
CA GLY A 26 5.53 -1.56 -0.70
C GLY A 26 6.55 -0.97 -1.68
N THR A 27 7.29 0.02 -1.19
CA THR A 27 8.46 0.62 -1.86
C THR A 27 9.23 1.45 -0.83
N GLY A 28 10.53 1.61 -1.01
CA GLY A 28 11.34 2.45 -0.12
C GLY A 28 10.90 3.91 -0.08
N LYS A 29 10.94 4.52 1.11
CA LYS A 29 10.55 5.93 1.36
C LYS A 29 11.47 6.95 0.69
N VAL A 30 12.75 6.60 0.53
CA VAL A 30 13.80 7.48 0.02
C VAL A 30 14.47 6.84 -1.19
N THR A 31 14.74 7.65 -2.21
CA THR A 31 15.49 7.26 -3.42
C THR A 31 16.99 7.20 -3.13
N LYS A 32 17.78 6.59 -4.03
CA LYS A 32 19.24 6.56 -3.90
C LYS A 32 19.89 7.94 -3.78
N ASN A 33 19.24 8.98 -4.28
CA ASN A 33 19.73 10.36 -4.27
C ASN A 33 19.26 11.14 -3.02
N GLY A 34 18.65 10.49 -2.03
CA GLY A 34 18.21 11.12 -0.78
C GLY A 34 16.84 11.82 -0.85
N ASN A 35 16.22 11.91 -2.03
CA ASN A 35 14.88 12.51 -2.19
C ASN A 35 13.78 11.53 -1.77
N ILE A 36 12.64 12.06 -1.30
CA ILE A 36 11.42 11.26 -1.07
C ILE A 36 11.02 10.55 -2.37
N ASN A 37 10.76 9.25 -2.26
CA ASN A 37 10.22 8.47 -3.36
C ASN A 37 8.77 8.88 -3.64
N LEU A 38 8.49 9.39 -4.83
CA LEU A 38 7.14 9.82 -5.21
C LEU A 38 6.15 8.66 -5.23
N TYR A 39 6.59 7.44 -5.56
CA TYR A 39 5.73 6.25 -5.45
C TYR A 39 5.31 6.01 -4.01
N TYR A 40 6.23 6.15 -3.06
CA TYR A 40 5.92 6.05 -1.63
C TYR A 40 4.89 7.10 -1.22
N LYS A 41 5.19 8.38 -1.51
CA LYS A 41 4.36 9.52 -1.14
C LYS A 41 2.93 9.37 -1.66
N TYR A 42 2.76 9.09 -2.96
CA TYR A 42 1.44 9.04 -3.57
C TYR A 42 0.65 7.79 -3.18
N ARG A 43 1.31 6.63 -2.95
CA ARG A 43 0.64 5.44 -2.42
C ARG A 43 0.15 5.65 -0.99
N LEU A 44 0.96 6.28 -0.15
CA LEU A 44 0.59 6.62 1.23
C LEU A 44 -0.63 7.55 1.25
N GLN A 45 -0.57 8.64 0.45
CA GLN A 45 -1.67 9.60 0.34
C GLN A 45 -2.94 8.97 -0.20
N ALA A 46 -2.85 8.15 -1.26
CA ALA A 46 -4.00 7.45 -1.82
C ALA A 46 -4.64 6.54 -0.77
N ALA A 47 -3.86 5.69 -0.09
CA ALA A 47 -4.39 4.79 0.91
C ALA A 47 -5.10 5.51 2.07
N PHE A 48 -4.49 6.59 2.58
CA PHE A 48 -5.12 7.42 3.59
C PHE A 48 -6.44 8.03 3.09
N LEU A 49 -6.48 8.57 1.87
CA LEU A 49 -7.70 9.15 1.30
C LEU A 49 -8.79 8.10 1.10
N LEU A 50 -8.44 6.91 0.64
CA LEU A 50 -9.40 5.82 0.45
C LEU A 50 -10.00 5.36 1.77
N TRP A 51 -9.17 5.19 2.82
CA TRP A 51 -9.66 4.83 4.14
C TRP A 51 -10.52 5.96 4.75
N LYS A 52 -10.03 7.21 4.69
CA LYS A 52 -10.72 8.39 5.24
C LYS A 52 -12.10 8.61 4.61
N ASN A 53 -12.25 8.31 3.31
CA ASN A 53 -13.52 8.44 2.59
C ASN A 53 -14.35 7.15 2.61
N ASN A 54 -14.06 6.21 3.51
CA ASN A 54 -14.81 4.96 3.68
C ASN A 54 -14.89 4.11 2.39
N LYS A 55 -13.88 4.24 1.52
CA LYS A 55 -13.75 3.45 0.29
C LYS A 55 -13.06 2.12 0.53
N VAL A 56 -12.21 2.05 1.56
CA VAL A 56 -11.64 0.80 2.07
C VAL A 56 -11.78 0.73 3.58
N ASP A 57 -12.19 -0.42 4.12
CA ASP A 57 -12.31 -0.61 5.57
C ASP A 57 -10.94 -0.91 6.20
N LYS A 58 -10.11 -1.70 5.51
CA LYS A 58 -8.79 -2.14 5.96
C LYS A 58 -7.72 -1.89 4.90
N ILE A 59 -6.49 -1.70 5.34
CA ILE A 59 -5.32 -1.53 4.49
C ILE A 59 -4.42 -2.74 4.67
N LEU A 60 -4.08 -3.41 3.56
CA LEU A 60 -3.07 -4.45 3.50
C LEU A 60 -1.83 -3.88 2.82
N ILE A 61 -0.68 -3.91 3.49
CA ILE A 61 0.59 -3.47 2.93
C ILE A 61 1.39 -4.72 2.61
N SER A 62 1.55 -5.02 1.33
CA SER A 62 2.36 -6.13 0.86
C SER A 62 3.70 -5.61 0.37
N GLY A 63 4.78 -6.12 0.90
CA GLY A 63 6.12 -5.69 0.52
C GLY A 63 7.18 -6.67 0.98
N ASP A 64 8.39 -6.38 0.57
CA ASP A 64 9.52 -7.23 0.86
C ASP A 64 10.28 -6.73 2.10
N ASN A 65 10.60 -7.66 3.00
CA ASN A 65 11.45 -7.45 4.18
C ASN A 65 12.86 -8.05 4.00
N SER A 66 13.23 -8.44 2.77
CA SER A 66 14.53 -9.06 2.45
C SER A 66 15.75 -8.18 2.71
N ARG A 67 15.55 -6.87 2.80
CA ARG A 67 16.61 -5.90 3.12
C ARG A 67 16.55 -5.62 4.62
N LYS A 68 17.49 -6.21 5.38
CA LYS A 68 17.65 -6.02 6.84
C LYS A 68 17.70 -4.56 7.28
N ASP A 69 18.04 -3.66 6.36
CA ASP A 69 18.34 -2.26 6.64
C ASP A 69 17.12 -1.34 6.39
N TYR A 70 16.01 -1.88 5.85
CA TYR A 70 14.82 -1.08 5.53
C TYR A 70 13.54 -1.94 5.49
N ASP A 71 12.70 -1.85 6.53
CA ASP A 71 11.38 -2.47 6.57
C ASP A 71 10.35 -1.52 5.92
N GLU A 72 10.15 -1.68 4.62
CA GLU A 72 9.25 -0.83 3.82
C GLU A 72 7.78 -0.94 4.29
N PRO A 73 7.21 -2.14 4.54
CA PRO A 73 5.85 -2.27 5.05
C PRO A 73 5.64 -1.60 6.42
N SER A 74 6.60 -1.75 7.35
CA SER A 74 6.53 -1.09 8.65
C SER A 74 6.62 0.44 8.52
N THR A 75 7.39 0.95 7.55
CA THR A 75 7.47 2.38 7.27
C THR A 75 6.12 2.95 6.82
N PHE A 76 5.43 2.26 5.89
CA PHE A 76 4.08 2.65 5.48
C PHE A 76 3.09 2.61 6.65
N LYS A 77 3.14 1.56 7.47
CA LYS A 77 2.27 1.44 8.66
C LYS A 77 2.47 2.61 9.61
N ALA A 78 3.73 2.91 9.97
CA ALA A 78 4.05 4.01 10.87
C ALA A 78 3.53 5.36 10.34
N ASP A 79 3.75 5.64 9.06
CA ASP A 79 3.29 6.90 8.45
C ASP A 79 1.74 6.96 8.35
N LEU A 80 1.05 5.84 8.09
CA LEU A 80 -0.42 5.80 8.08
C LEU A 80 -1.01 6.00 9.48
N VAL A 81 -0.40 5.39 10.50
CA VAL A 81 -0.80 5.61 11.90
C VAL A 81 -0.60 7.07 12.29
N GLN A 82 0.52 7.69 11.87
CA GLN A 82 0.76 9.12 12.09
C GLN A 82 -0.29 10.02 11.41
N LEU A 83 -0.82 9.59 10.25
CA LEU A 83 -1.92 10.28 9.55
C LEU A 83 -3.30 10.05 10.21
N GLY A 84 -3.39 9.17 11.21
CA GLY A 84 -4.61 8.92 11.99
C GLY A 84 -5.37 7.64 11.63
N VAL A 85 -4.79 6.75 10.82
CA VAL A 85 -5.38 5.42 10.57
C VAL A 85 -5.13 4.54 11.81
N PRO A 86 -6.16 3.94 12.42
CA PRO A 86 -5.98 3.03 13.54
C PRO A 86 -5.10 1.84 13.15
N GLU A 87 -4.20 1.43 14.05
CA GLU A 87 -3.33 0.29 13.80
C GLU A 87 -4.11 -1.01 13.52
N THR A 88 -5.29 -1.16 14.13
CA THR A 88 -6.23 -2.27 13.92
C THR A 88 -6.82 -2.33 12.51
N ASP A 89 -6.64 -1.29 11.71
CA ASP A 89 -7.10 -1.22 10.32
C ASP A 89 -5.98 -1.53 9.33
N ILE A 90 -4.74 -1.76 9.79
CA ILE A 90 -3.56 -1.96 8.96
C ILE A 90 -3.00 -3.37 9.19
N TYR A 91 -2.83 -4.12 8.11
CA TYR A 91 -2.19 -5.44 8.10
C TYR A 91 -0.91 -5.39 7.26
N LEU A 92 0.10 -6.12 7.70
CA LEU A 92 1.37 -6.25 7.00
C LEU A 92 1.48 -7.66 6.41
N ASP A 93 1.72 -7.73 5.12
CA ASP A 93 2.03 -8.95 4.39
C ASP A 93 3.51 -8.92 3.99
N TYR A 94 4.30 -9.65 4.76
CA TYR A 94 5.74 -9.79 4.58
C TYR A 94 6.12 -10.96 3.65
N ALA A 95 5.16 -11.56 2.94
CA ALA A 95 5.38 -12.76 2.12
C ALA A 95 6.22 -12.50 0.84
N GLY A 96 6.91 -11.37 0.73
CA GLY A 96 7.84 -11.05 -0.37
C GLY A 96 9.10 -11.92 -0.46
N PHE A 97 9.22 -12.99 0.33
CA PHE A 97 10.49 -13.73 0.39
C PHE A 97 10.71 -14.79 -0.67
N ARG A 98 9.73 -15.59 -1.12
CA ARG A 98 10.01 -16.66 -2.10
C ARG A 98 8.79 -17.06 -2.92
N THR A 99 8.91 -16.96 -4.24
CA THR A 99 8.14 -17.78 -5.20
C THR A 99 8.50 -19.28 -5.13
N LEU A 100 9.41 -19.69 -4.25
CA LEU A 100 10.05 -21.02 -4.25
C LEU A 100 9.70 -21.94 -3.05
N ASP A 101 8.63 -21.67 -2.29
CA ASP A 101 8.10 -22.65 -1.31
C ASP A 101 6.65 -23.08 -1.65
N SER A 102 6.27 -23.00 -2.94
CA SER A 102 4.97 -23.47 -3.47
C SER A 102 5.07 -24.77 -4.30
N VAL A 103 5.95 -25.70 -3.96
CA VAL A 103 5.88 -27.11 -4.43
C VAL A 103 5.68 -28.06 -3.26
#